data_AF-A0A1B2DS95-F1
#
_entry.id   AF-A0A1B2DS95-F1
#
_cell.length_a   1.000
_cell.length_b   1.000
_cell.length_c   1.000
_cell.angle_alpha   90.00
_cell.angle_beta   90.00
_cell.angle_gamma   90.00
#
_symmetry.space_group_name_H-M   'P 1'
#
loop_
_entity.id
_entity.type
_entity.pdbx_description
1 polymer ?
#
loop_
_entity_poly.entity_id
_entity_poly.type
_entity_poly.pdbx_seq_one_letter_code
_entity_poly.pdbx_strand_id
1 'polypeptide(L)' 'MRITFAQYQKIEIGMTYKEVTEIVGGNGQALSETADMVVYSYSGAGDTGANAVLSFNNGKLLSKAQAGLD' A
#
# COMPACT_ATOMS: atom_id res chain seq x y z
N MET A 1 5.43 11.21 -2.33
CA MET A 1 4.91 10.29 -3.36
C MET A 1 3.43 10.05 -3.08
N ARG A 2 2.59 9.88 -4.11
CA ARG A 2 1.16 9.58 -3.94
C ARG A 2 0.78 8.38 -4.79
N ILE A 3 0.01 7.45 -4.24
CA ILE A 3 -0.50 6.28 -4.97
C ILE A 3 -1.74 6.67 -5.77
N THR A 4 -1.83 6.26 -7.04
CA THR A 4 -3.04 6.41 -7.87
C THR A 4 -3.91 5.16 -7.82
N PHE A 5 -5.18 5.24 -8.22
CA PHE A 5 -6.06 4.08 -8.34
C PHE A 5 -5.51 3.07 -9.35
N ALA A 6 -4.95 3.54 -10.47
CA ALA A 6 -4.33 2.67 -11.47
C ALA A 6 -3.10 1.91 -10.93
N GLN A 7 -2.27 2.55 -10.09
CA GLN A 7 -1.18 1.85 -9.40
C GLN A 7 -1.72 0.87 -8.37
N TYR A 8 -2.71 1.29 -7.58
CA TYR A 8 -3.36 0.45 -6.60
C TYR A 8 -3.94 -0.82 -7.25
N GLN A 9 -4.59 -0.74 -8.42
CA GLN A 9 -5.15 -1.89 -9.12
C GLN A 9 -4.10 -2.94 -9.53
N LYS A 10 -2.86 -2.54 -9.79
CA LYS A 10 -1.76 -3.46 -10.14
C LYS A 10 -1.19 -4.22 -8.94
N ILE A 11 -1.50 -3.78 -7.72
CA ILE A 11 -1.05 -4.45 -6.50
C ILE A 11 -1.92 -5.68 -6.24
N GLU A 12 -1.30 -6.85 -6.14
CA GLU A 12 -2.00 -8.11 -5.91
C GLU A 12 -1.61 -8.73 -4.56
N ILE A 13 -2.54 -9.50 -3.99
CA ILE A 13 -2.26 -10.30 -2.79
C ILE A 13 -1.10 -11.25 -3.07
N GLY A 14 -0.18 -11.39 -2.11
CA GLY A 14 1.04 -12.18 -2.25
C GLY A 14 2.23 -11.43 -2.86
N MET A 15 2.09 -10.18 -3.28
CA MET A 15 3.24 -9.34 -3.63
C MET A 15 4.09 -9.02 -2.40
N THR A 16 5.40 -8.94 -2.58
CA THR A 16 6.33 -8.43 -1.57
C THR A 16 6.20 -6.91 -1.43
N TYR A 17 6.67 -6.39 -0.30
CA TYR A 17 6.74 -4.93 -0.11
C TYR A 17 7.57 -4.26 -1.21
N LYS A 18 8.67 -4.90 -1.65
CA LYS A 18 9.51 -4.37 -2.73
C LYS A 18 8.74 -4.23 -4.05
N GLU A 19 8.05 -5.29 -4.50
CA GLU A 19 7.24 -5.25 -5.73
C GLU A 19 6.17 -4.16 -5.65
N VAL A 20 5.54 -3.99 -4.49
CA VAL A 20 4.57 -2.90 -4.26
C VAL A 20 5.23 -1.53 -4.39
N THR A 21 6.38 -1.31 -3.74
CA THR A 21 7.08 -0.02 -3.81
C THR A 21 7.57 0.31 -5.22
N GLU A 22 7.89 -0.70 -6.04
CA GLU A 22 8.25 -0.51 -7.46
C GLU A 22 7.04 -0.05 -8.29
N ILE A 23 5.84 -0.58 -8.01
CA ILE A 23 4.59 -0.15 -8.67
C ILE A 23 4.21 1.28 -8.27
N VAL A 24 4.29 1.59 -6.97
CA VAL A 24 3.91 2.90 -6.42
C VAL A 24 4.97 3.97 -6.69
N GLY A 25 6.23 3.56 -6.85
CA GLY A 25 7.38 4.44 -7.04
C GLY A 25 7.97 4.99 -5.74
N GLY A 26 7.59 4.45 -4.58
CA GLY A 26 8.09 4.93 -3.29
C GLY A 26 7.62 4.09 -2.11
N ASN A 27 8.18 4.39 -0.94
CA ASN A 27 7.84 3.74 0.31
C ASN A 27 6.56 4.29 0.93
N GLY A 28 5.80 3.41 1.59
CA GLY A 28 4.68 3.78 2.45
C GLY A 28 5.15 4.14 3.85
N GLN A 29 4.26 4.75 4.63
CA GLN A 29 4.47 5.00 6.06
C GLN A 29 3.98 3.79 6.86
N ALA A 30 4.84 3.20 7.68
CA ALA A 30 4.42 2.15 8.60
C ALA A 30 3.47 2.74 9.67
N LEU A 31 2.28 2.18 9.78
CA LEU A 31 1.31 2.49 10.84
C LEU A 31 1.47 1.57 12.05
N SER A 32 1.88 0.32 11.80
CA SER A 32 2.08 -0.71 12.81
C SER A 32 3.07 -1.75 12.29
N GLU A 33 3.94 -2.23 13.17
CA GLU A 33 4.95 -3.24 12.87
C GLU A 33 5.08 -4.22 14.04
N THR A 34 5.04 -5.51 13.72
CA THR A 34 5.24 -6.65 14.61
C THR A 34 6.18 -7.65 13.92
N ALA A 35 6.59 -8.72 14.60
CA ALA A 35 7.51 -9.71 14.04
C ALA A 35 7.03 -10.28 12.69
N ASP A 36 5.72 -10.58 12.58
CA ASP A 36 5.17 -11.26 11.41
C ASP A 36 4.30 -10.36 10.54
N MET A 37 3.87 -9.19 11.03
CA MET A 37 2.89 -8.34 10.36
C MET A 37 3.27 -6.86 10.35
N VAL A 38 3.14 -6.23 9.18
CA VAL A 38 3.40 -4.79 9.00
C VAL A 38 2.25 -4.16 8.20
N VAL A 39 1.78 -3.00 8.64
CA VAL A 39 0.73 -2.25 7.95
C VAL A 39 1.32 -0.94 7.44
N TYR A 40 1.26 -0.72 6.13
CA TYR A 40 1.71 0.51 5.49
C TYR A 40 0.53 1.34 5.01
N SER A 41 0.66 2.66 5.15
CA SER A 41 -0.23 3.65 4.57
C SER A 41 0.48 4.42 3.46
N TYR A 42 -0.23 4.64 2.37
CA TYR A 42 0.19 5.51 1.27
C TYR A 42 -0.80 6.64 1.13
N SER A 43 -0.34 7.89 1.10
CA SER A 43 -1.19 9.01 0.69
C SER A 43 -1.59 8.83 -0.78
N GLY A 44 -2.86 9.04 -1.06
CA GLY A 44 -3.48 8.89 -2.37
C GLY A 44 -3.40 10.13 -3.24
N ALA A 45 -3.41 9.93 -4.56
CA ALA A 45 -3.86 10.92 -5.52
C ALA A 45 -5.38 10.78 -5.69
N GLY A 46 -6.09 11.90 -5.80
CA GLY A 46 -7.55 11.95 -5.77
C GLY A 46 -8.04 12.96 -4.73
N ASP A 47 -9.08 12.57 -3.98
CA ASP A 47 -9.72 13.41 -2.97
C ASP A 47 -8.79 13.86 -1.83
N THR A 48 -9.18 14.93 -1.14
CA THR A 48 -8.46 15.36 0.07
C THR A 48 -8.56 14.28 1.14
N GLY A 49 -7.41 13.71 1.52
CA GLY A 49 -7.32 12.61 2.48
C GLY A 49 -7.35 11.21 1.87
N ALA A 50 -7.34 11.10 0.53
CA ALA A 50 -7.25 9.82 -0.16
C ALA A 50 -6.05 9.00 0.34
N ASN A 51 -6.21 7.68 0.44
CA ASN A 51 -5.14 6.79 0.89
C ASN A 51 -5.32 5.35 0.43
N ALA A 52 -4.23 4.58 0.55
CA ALA A 52 -4.26 3.12 0.51
C ALA A 52 -3.61 2.56 1.78
N VAL A 53 -4.21 1.53 2.35
CA VAL A 53 -3.69 0.78 3.49
C VAL A 53 -3.41 -0.65 3.05
N LEU A 54 -2.17 -1.09 3.24
CA LEU A 54 -1.66 -2.38 2.79
C LEU A 54 -1.08 -3.14 3.98
N SER A 55 -1.62 -4.31 4.25
CA SER A 55 -1.15 -5.17 5.34
C SER A 55 -0.35 -6.33 4.78
N PHE A 56 0.85 -6.51 5.30
CA PHE A 56 1.76 -7.57 4.94
C PHE A 56 1.89 -8.54 6.09
N ASN A 57 1.93 -9.84 5.78
CA ASN A 57 2.25 -10.90 6.73
C ASN A 57 3.40 -11.73 6.16
N ASN A 58 4.44 -12.00 6.95
CA ASN A 58 5.64 -12.72 6.52
C ASN A 58 6.23 -12.16 5.21
N GLY A 59 6.28 -10.83 5.10
CA GLY A 59 6.82 -10.11 3.93
C GLY A 59 5.95 -10.14 2.67
N LYS A 60 4.73 -10.71 2.74
CA LYS A 60 3.82 -10.87 1.62
C LYS A 60 2.51 -10.12 1.87
N LEU A 61 1.97 -9.48 0.85
CA LEU A 61 0.73 -8.70 0.97
C LEU A 61 -0.42 -9.65 1.31
N LEU A 62 -1.06 -9.42 2.45
CA LEU A 62 -2.20 -10.19 2.94
C LEU A 62 -3.52 -9.52 2.58
N SER A 63 -3.59 -8.20 2.72
CA SER A 63 -4.80 -7.43 2.44
C SER A 63 -4.49 -6.02 1.96
N LYS A 64 -5.42 -5.45 1.18
CA LYS A 64 -5.35 -4.09 0.66
C LYS A 64 -6.71 -3.41 0.75
N ALA A 65 -6.71 -2.13 1.13
CA ALA A 65 -7.87 -1.26 1.13
C ALA A 65 -7.49 0.12 0.60
N GLN A 66 -8.45 0.84 0.01
CA GLN A 66 -8.26 2.21 -0.44
C GLN A 66 -9.51 3.04 -0.18
N ALA A 67 -9.31 4.35 -0.01
CA ALA A 67 -10.37 5.33 0.01
C ALA A 67 -9.99 6.54 -0.84
N GLY A 68 -10.90 6.97 -1.73
CA GLY A 68 -10.80 8.23 -2.48
C GLY A 68 -9.68 8.31 -3.52
N LEU A 69 -9.12 7.18 -3.96
CA LEU A 69 -8.11 7.17 -5.02
C LEU A 69 -8.71 7.39 -6.41
N ASP A 70 -7.99 8.16 -7.23
CA ASP A 70 -8.21 8.33 -8.69
C ASP A 70 -7.06 7.76 -9.53
#